data_AF-K6T4G1-F1
#
_entry.id   AF-K6T4G1-F1
#
_cell.length_a   1.000
_cell.length_b   1.000
_cell.length_c   1.000
_cell.angle_alpha   90.00
_cell.angle_beta   90.00
_cell.angle_gamma   90.00
#
_symmetry.space_group_name_H-M   'P 1'
#
loop_
_entity.id
_entity.type
_entity.pdbx_description
1 polymer ?
#
loop_
_entity_poly.entity_id
_entity_poly.type
_entity_poly.pdbx_seq_one_letter_code
_entity_poly.pdbx_strand_id
1 'polypeptide(L)'
;MAYKYSDDDYCDIYENKICDNCGKCLEINGIDTKAIKIEDIAKTQEENELIEEEFLNDLKASLTEDELNEIIEDKLDLKDIYKKFGDKINNIDNSDFEGDYEDAFDHIAYLDEVDLNDDLSLDEATEELYPGVRRLRKK
;
A
#
# COMPACT_ATOMS: atom_id res chain seq x y z
N MET A 1 -26.92 -18.68 -19.65
CA MET A 1 -25.83 -19.44 -19.01
C MET A 1 -24.80 -18.40 -18.61
N ALA A 2 -24.58 -18.20 -17.30
CA ALA A 2 -23.48 -17.35 -16.85
C ALA A 2 -22.19 -18.10 -17.21
N TYR A 3 -21.45 -17.61 -18.20
CA TYR A 3 -20.12 -18.13 -18.46
C TYR A 3 -19.28 -17.83 -17.22
N LYS A 4 -18.66 -18.87 -16.64
CA LYS A 4 -17.92 -18.80 -15.38
C LYS A 4 -16.64 -17.95 -15.49
N TYR A 5 -16.26 -17.61 -16.71
CA TYR A 5 -15.04 -16.89 -17.08
C TYR A 5 -15.36 -15.89 -18.20
N SER A 6 -14.80 -14.69 -18.13
CA SER A 6 -14.88 -13.68 -19.19
C SER A 6 -13.80 -13.93 -20.24
N ASP A 7 -13.88 -13.24 -21.38
CA ASP A 7 -12.86 -13.36 -22.44
C ASP A 7 -11.46 -12.97 -21.93
N ASP A 8 -11.37 -12.09 -20.93
CA ASP A 8 -10.12 -11.67 -20.28
C ASP A 8 -9.45 -12.77 -19.43
N ASP A 9 -10.19 -13.82 -19.04
CA ASP A 9 -9.64 -14.93 -18.26
C ASP A 9 -8.87 -15.93 -19.14
N TYR A 10 -8.92 -15.78 -20.47
CA TYR A 10 -8.27 -16.69 -21.42
C TYR A 10 -6.94 -16.13 -21.91
N CYS A 11 -6.06 -17.04 -22.33
CA CYS A 11 -4.72 -16.71 -22.78
C CYS A 11 -4.76 -16.14 -24.21
N ASP A 12 -4.18 -14.96 -24.40
CA ASP A 12 -4.08 -14.26 -25.69
C ASP A 12 -3.39 -15.07 -26.81
N ILE A 13 -2.52 -16.03 -26.43
CA ILE A 13 -1.75 -16.84 -27.40
C ILE A 13 -2.42 -18.19 -27.66
N TYR A 14 -3.04 -18.78 -26.64
CA TYR A 14 -3.56 -20.14 -26.70
C TYR A 14 -5.06 -20.13 -26.47
N GLU A 15 -5.82 -20.21 -27.56
CA GLU A 15 -7.28 -20.29 -27.54
C GLU A 15 -7.75 -21.42 -26.61
N ASN A 16 -8.74 -21.12 -25.76
CA ASN A 16 -9.32 -22.02 -24.74
C ASN A 16 -8.40 -22.41 -23.57
N LYS A 17 -7.22 -21.79 -23.42
CA LYS A 17 -6.40 -21.92 -22.20
C LYS A 17 -6.75 -20.78 -21.23
N ILE A 18 -7.01 -21.08 -19.97
CA ILE A 18 -7.13 -20.04 -18.91
C ILE A 18 -5.74 -19.42 -18.67
N CYS A 19 -5.69 -18.10 -18.56
CA CYS A 19 -4.45 -17.36 -18.32
C CYS A 19 -3.83 -17.74 -16.96
N ASP A 20 -2.56 -18.14 -16.97
CA ASP A 20 -1.75 -18.50 -15.79
C ASP A 20 -0.67 -17.44 -15.47
N ASN A 21 -0.77 -16.25 -16.07
CA ASN A 21 0.18 -15.14 -15.94
C ASN A 21 1.65 -15.54 -16.21
N CYS A 22 1.90 -16.49 -17.11
CA CYS A 22 3.25 -16.94 -17.45
C CYS A 22 4.06 -15.94 -18.32
N GLY A 23 3.48 -14.80 -18.71
CA GLY A 23 4.18 -13.71 -19.40
C GLY A 23 4.55 -13.96 -20.87
N LYS A 24 4.21 -15.13 -21.46
CA LYS A 24 4.57 -15.45 -22.86
C LYS A 24 4.00 -14.47 -23.90
N CYS A 25 2.84 -13.87 -23.64
CA CYS A 25 2.25 -12.86 -24.54
C CYS A 25 3.08 -11.59 -24.61
N LEU A 26 3.81 -11.26 -23.54
CA LEU A 26 4.69 -10.10 -23.48
C LEU A 26 5.98 -10.33 -24.27
N GLU A 27 6.50 -11.56 -24.33
CA GLU A 27 7.66 -11.92 -25.15
C GLU A 27 7.40 -11.65 -26.65
N ILE A 28 6.16 -11.88 -27.13
CA ILE A 28 5.77 -11.61 -28.53
C ILE A 28 5.76 -10.09 -28.81
N ASN A 29 5.41 -9.28 -27.82
CA ASN A 29 5.43 -7.82 -27.89
C ASN A 29 6.84 -7.23 -27.73
N GLY A 30 7.88 -8.08 -27.75
CA GLY A 30 9.28 -7.64 -27.63
C GLY A 30 9.70 -7.26 -26.21
N ILE A 31 8.91 -7.62 -25.20
CA ILE A 31 9.22 -7.39 -23.79
C ILE A 31 9.94 -8.64 -23.26
N ASP A 32 11.23 -8.53 -22.95
CA ASP A 32 12.02 -9.63 -22.39
C ASP A 32 11.75 -9.77 -20.89
N THR A 33 10.90 -10.73 -20.52
CA THR A 33 10.56 -11.04 -19.13
C THR A 33 11.67 -11.82 -18.41
N LYS A 34 12.67 -12.35 -19.13
CA LYS A 34 13.84 -13.02 -18.54
C LYS A 34 14.96 -12.04 -18.19
N ALA A 35 14.94 -10.85 -18.79
CA ALA A 35 15.91 -9.79 -18.50
C ALA A 35 15.73 -9.17 -17.11
N ILE A 36 14.55 -9.31 -16.51
CA ILE A 36 14.28 -8.87 -15.14
C ILE A 36 14.51 -10.06 -14.20
N LYS A 37 15.76 -10.29 -13.81
CA LYS A 37 16.04 -11.20 -12.70
C LYS A 37 15.70 -10.48 -11.41
N ILE A 38 14.76 -11.02 -10.62
CA ILE A 38 14.42 -10.46 -9.30
C ILE A 38 15.67 -10.43 -8.39
N GLU A 39 16.60 -11.37 -8.59
CA GLU A 39 17.92 -11.41 -7.95
C GLU A 39 18.77 -10.14 -8.23
N ASP A 40 18.63 -9.55 -9.42
CA ASP A 40 19.36 -8.35 -9.85
C ASP A 40 18.65 -7.05 -9.44
N ILE A 41 17.43 -7.14 -8.89
CA ILE A 41 16.68 -6.02 -8.26
C ILE A 41 17.11 -5.86 -6.78
N ALA A 42 17.93 -6.77 -6.25
CA ALA A 42 18.46 -6.65 -4.90
C ALA A 42 19.24 -5.33 -4.76
N LYS A 43 18.64 -4.41 -4.01
CA LYS A 43 19.16 -3.07 -3.71
C LYS A 43 20.60 -3.18 -3.20
N THR A 44 21.40 -2.23 -3.65
CA THR A 44 22.78 -2.00 -3.22
C THR A 44 22.92 -2.10 -1.70
N GLN A 45 23.96 -2.80 -1.23
CA GLN A 45 24.19 -3.15 0.18
C GLN A 45 24.12 -1.98 1.16
N GLU A 46 24.41 -0.76 0.71
CA GLU A 46 24.35 0.47 1.51
C GLU A 46 22.93 0.86 1.94
N GLU A 47 21.91 0.64 1.10
CA GLU A 47 20.51 0.89 1.50
C GLU A 47 20.01 -0.14 2.52
N ASN A 48 20.54 -1.37 2.46
CA ASN A 48 20.18 -2.41 3.43
C ASN A 48 20.76 -2.09 4.82
N GLU A 49 21.98 -1.57 4.89
CA GLU A 49 22.58 -1.12 6.16
C GLU A 49 21.71 -0.04 6.83
N LEU A 50 21.21 0.93 6.05
CA LEU A 50 20.36 1.99 6.57
C LEU A 50 19.01 1.45 7.07
N ILE A 51 18.39 0.54 6.31
CA ILE A 51 17.12 -0.10 6.70
C ILE A 51 17.29 -0.98 7.94
N GLU A 52 18.40 -1.69 8.06
CA GLU A 52 18.72 -2.53 9.23
C GLU A 52 18.95 -1.66 10.49
N GLU A 53 19.62 -0.51 10.35
CA GLU A 53 19.79 0.45 11.44
C GLU A 53 18.47 1.08 11.90
N GLU A 54 17.60 1.48 10.96
CA GLU A 54 16.26 1.98 11.28
C GLU A 54 15.45 0.93 12.05
N PHE A 55 15.40 -0.29 11.55
CA PHE A 55 14.69 -1.39 12.20
C PHE A 55 15.23 -1.68 13.61
N LEU A 56 16.55 -1.63 13.82
CA LEU A 56 17.17 -1.80 15.14
C LEU A 56 16.83 -0.66 16.10
N ASN A 57 16.68 0.57 15.61
CA ASN A 57 16.27 1.70 16.45
C ASN A 57 14.81 1.58 16.87
N ASP A 58 13.93 1.16 15.95
CA ASP A 58 12.52 0.93 16.26
C ASP A 58 12.35 -0.21 17.27
N LEU A 59 13.13 -1.29 17.12
CA LEU A 59 13.20 -2.37 18.11
C LEU A 59 13.61 -1.87 19.50
N LYS A 60 14.62 -1.01 19.59
CA LYS A 60 15.08 -0.45 20.87
C LYS A 60 14.06 0.47 21.51
N ALA A 61 13.28 1.19 20.70
CA ALA A 61 12.19 2.02 21.19
C ALA A 61 11.00 1.18 21.67
N SER A 62 10.76 0.03 21.04
CA SER A 62 9.64 -0.87 21.31
C SER A 62 9.86 -1.80 22.49
N LEU A 63 11.09 -2.28 22.70
CA LEU A 63 11.38 -3.36 23.63
C LEU A 63 11.84 -2.84 24.99
N THR A 64 11.54 -3.62 26.03
CA THR A 64 12.02 -3.35 27.38
C THR A 64 13.52 -3.66 27.53
N GLU A 65 14.18 -3.08 28.55
CA GLU A 65 15.62 -3.32 28.79
C GLU A 65 15.94 -4.82 28.98
N ASP A 66 15.04 -5.59 29.59
CA ASP A 66 15.21 -7.03 29.80
C ASP A 66 15.17 -7.82 28.48
N GLU A 67 14.28 -7.43 27.55
CA GLU A 67 14.16 -8.07 26.24
C GLU A 67 15.33 -7.71 25.31
N LEU A 68 15.83 -6.49 25.43
CA LEU A 68 17.02 -6.06 24.70
C LEU A 68 18.26 -6.82 25.20
N ASN A 69 18.36 -7.06 26.51
CA ASN A 69 19.43 -7.88 27.09
C ASN A 69 19.33 -9.34 26.61
N GLU A 70 18.14 -9.93 26.49
CA GLU A 70 17.95 -11.27 25.92
C GLU A 70 18.50 -11.34 24.48
N ILE A 71 18.22 -10.34 23.64
CA ILE A 71 18.73 -10.27 22.26
C ILE A 71 20.26 -10.26 22.23
N ILE A 72 20.89 -9.49 23.12
CA ILE A 72 22.35 -9.34 23.18
C ILE A 72 23.02 -10.60 23.75
N GLU A 73 22.46 -11.19 24.81
CA GLU A 73 23.00 -12.39 25.45
C GLU A 73 22.89 -13.62 24.54
N ASP A 74 21.74 -13.80 23.88
CA ASP A 74 21.50 -14.93 22.98
C ASP A 74 22.11 -14.74 21.58
N LYS A 75 22.64 -13.54 21.27
CA LYS A 75 23.17 -13.16 19.96
C LYS A 75 22.21 -13.51 18.82
N LEU A 76 20.96 -13.10 18.98
CA LEU A 76 19.91 -13.39 18.00
C LEU A 76 20.17 -12.63 16.70
N ASP A 77 19.95 -13.30 15.57
CA ASP A 77 20.03 -12.67 14.26
C ASP A 77 18.74 -11.89 13.95
N LEU A 78 18.79 -10.94 13.01
CA LEU A 78 17.66 -10.07 12.61
C LEU A 78 16.38 -10.86 12.35
N LYS A 79 16.50 -12.02 11.69
CA LYS A 79 15.39 -12.92 11.39
C LYS A 79 14.76 -13.55 12.64
N ASP A 80 15.57 -13.89 13.63
CA ASP A 80 15.10 -14.48 14.89
C ASP A 80 14.47 -13.43 15.79
N ILE A 81 15.01 -12.21 15.78
CA ILE A 81 14.44 -11.05 16.47
C ILE A 81 13.05 -10.74 15.89
N TYR A 82 12.93 -10.62 14.55
CA TYR A 82 11.63 -10.37 13.91
C TYR A 82 10.62 -11.50 14.21
N LYS A 83 11.06 -12.75 14.24
CA LYS A 83 10.18 -13.88 14.57
C LYS A 83 9.66 -13.87 16.01
N LYS A 84 10.49 -13.43 16.97
CA LYS A 84 10.11 -13.36 18.39
C LYS A 84 9.32 -12.09 18.73
N PHE A 85 9.67 -10.96 18.13
CA PHE A 85 9.21 -9.63 18.55
C PHE A 85 8.43 -8.87 17.46
N GLY A 86 8.36 -9.38 16.23
CA GLY A 86 7.69 -8.71 15.10
C GLY A 86 6.24 -8.35 15.37
N ASP A 87 5.51 -9.20 16.11
CA ASP A 87 4.12 -8.92 16.49
C ASP A 87 3.99 -7.75 17.48
N LYS A 88 5.01 -7.46 18.29
CA LYS A 88 5.01 -6.31 19.21
C LYS A 88 5.29 -5.01 18.45
N ILE A 89 6.21 -5.04 17.50
CA ILE A 89 6.58 -3.89 16.65
C ILE A 89 5.38 -3.49 15.78
N ASN A 90 4.72 -4.46 15.13
CA ASN A 90 3.53 -4.21 14.30
C ASN A 90 2.32 -3.66 15.09
N ASN A 91 2.33 -3.76 16.42
CA ASN A 91 1.27 -3.22 17.27
C ASN A 91 1.54 -1.79 17.76
N ILE A 92 2.75 -1.25 17.57
CA ILE A 92 3.06 0.14 17.94
C ILE A 92 2.37 1.14 17.01
N ASP A 93 2.19 0.79 15.74
CA ASP A 93 1.43 1.64 14.79
C ASP A 93 -0.08 1.66 15.04
N ASN A 94 -0.62 0.79 15.92
CA ASN A 94 -2.03 0.81 16.28
C ASN A 94 -2.34 1.63 17.55
N SER A 95 -1.33 2.10 18.29
CA SER A 95 -1.58 2.87 19.53
C SER A 95 -1.79 4.37 19.32
N ASP A 96 -1.40 4.94 18.17
CA ASP A 96 -1.57 6.38 17.89
C ASP A 96 -2.84 6.71 17.07
N PHE A 97 -3.58 5.71 16.60
CA PHE A 97 -4.94 5.86 16.09
C PHE A 97 -5.94 5.37 17.15
N GLU A 98 -6.16 6.16 18.22
CA GLU A 98 -7.31 6.01 19.12
C GLU A 98 -8.64 6.43 18.44
N GLY A 99 -8.77 6.19 17.13
CA GLY A 99 -9.99 6.40 16.35
C GLY A 99 -10.36 5.09 15.70
N ASP A 100 -11.62 4.70 15.80
CA ASP A 100 -12.17 3.69 14.91
C ASP A 100 -11.88 4.12 13.46
N TYR A 101 -11.59 3.16 12.58
CA TYR A 101 -11.43 3.45 11.16
C TYR A 101 -12.70 4.16 10.64
N GLU A 102 -12.57 5.43 10.24
CA GLU A 102 -13.63 6.20 9.59
C GLU A 102 -13.40 6.19 8.08
N ASP A 103 -14.36 5.67 7.32
CA ASP A 103 -14.30 5.73 5.87
C ASP A 103 -14.58 7.18 5.42
N ALA A 104 -13.63 7.77 4.69
CA ALA A 104 -13.81 9.11 4.12
C ALA A 104 -15.04 9.21 3.22
N PHE A 105 -15.49 8.10 2.61
CA PHE A 105 -16.71 8.06 1.81
C PHE A 105 -17.98 8.31 2.63
N ASP A 106 -17.98 8.03 3.94
CA ASP A 106 -19.12 8.32 4.82
C ASP A 106 -19.35 9.83 5.03
N HIS A 107 -18.34 10.65 4.72
CA HIS A 107 -18.37 12.11 4.86
C HIS A 107 -18.55 12.85 3.53
N ILE A 108 -18.68 12.13 2.41
CA ILE A 108 -18.90 12.72 1.09
C ILE A 108 -20.41 12.78 0.81
N ALA A 109 -20.92 13.98 0.52
CA ALA A 109 -22.28 14.18 0.02
C ALA A 109 -22.26 14.48 -1.48
N TYR A 110 -23.24 13.97 -2.21
CA TYR A 110 -23.40 14.31 -3.63
C TYR A 110 -23.96 15.72 -3.78
N LEU A 111 -23.60 16.41 -4.87
CA LEU A 111 -24.09 17.77 -5.15
C LEU A 111 -25.63 17.84 -5.16
N ASP A 112 -26.27 16.79 -5.66
CA ASP A 112 -27.73 16.58 -5.68
C ASP A 112 -28.37 16.61 -4.27
N GLU A 113 -27.61 16.24 -3.24
CA GLU A 113 -28.07 16.18 -1.85
C GLU A 113 -27.88 17.52 -1.11
N VAL A 114 -27.04 18.42 -1.64
CA VAL A 114 -26.66 19.70 -1.01
C VAL A 114 -27.29 20.92 -1.69
N ASP A 115 -28.28 20.71 -2.57
CA ASP A 115 -28.95 21.73 -3.39
C ASP A 115 -27.96 22.58 -4.23
N LEU A 116 -26.85 21.98 -4.67
CA LEU A 116 -25.81 22.62 -5.51
C LEU A 116 -25.84 22.08 -6.95
N ASN A 117 -27.06 22.00 -7.50
CA ASN A 117 -27.31 21.24 -8.73
C ASN A 117 -26.99 22.04 -10.01
N ASP A 118 -26.91 23.36 -9.89
CA ASP A 118 -26.70 24.27 -11.03
C ASP A 118 -25.42 25.10 -10.85
N ASP A 119 -24.68 25.34 -11.94
CA ASP A 119 -23.40 26.07 -11.95
C ASP A 119 -23.47 27.45 -11.26
N LEU A 120 -24.61 28.15 -11.40
CA LEU A 120 -24.81 29.47 -10.78
C LEU A 120 -24.81 29.38 -9.24
N SER A 121 -25.40 28.33 -8.69
CA SER A 121 -25.47 28.09 -7.23
C SER A 121 -24.12 27.67 -6.67
N LEU A 122 -23.38 26.84 -7.42
CA LEU A 122 -22.01 26.44 -7.11
C LEU A 122 -21.07 27.65 -7.07
N ASP A 123 -21.16 28.54 -8.05
CA ASP A 123 -20.33 29.75 -8.13
C ASP A 123 -20.57 30.74 -6.99
N GLU A 124 -21.82 30.87 -6.54
CA GLU A 124 -22.18 31.74 -5.42
C GLU A 124 -21.78 31.14 -4.06
N ALA A 125 -22.00 29.84 -3.86
CA ALA A 125 -21.77 29.16 -2.60
C ALA A 125 -20.31 28.73 -2.37
N THR A 126 -19.51 28.63 -3.43
CA THR A 126 -18.12 28.15 -3.35
C THR A 126 -17.09 29.16 -3.89
N GLU A 127 -15.82 28.90 -3.61
CA GLU A 127 -14.66 29.64 -4.09
C GLU A 127 -13.66 28.64 -4.68
N GLU A 128 -13.22 28.86 -5.93
CA GLU A 128 -12.23 28.02 -6.59
C GLU A 128 -10.82 28.33 -6.07
N LEU A 129 -10.17 27.33 -5.46
CA LEU A 129 -8.80 27.45 -4.96
C LEU A 129 -7.78 26.97 -6.01
N TYR A 130 -8.16 25.94 -6.77
CA TYR A 130 -7.40 25.35 -7.86
C TYR A 130 -8.36 24.83 -8.95
N PRO A 131 -7.90 24.62 -10.20
CA PRO A 131 -8.73 24.05 -11.25
C PRO A 131 -9.45 22.78 -10.80
N GLY A 132 -10.78 22.86 -10.66
CA GLY A 132 -11.62 21.74 -10.22
C GLY A 132 -11.70 21.48 -8.71
N VAL A 133 -11.04 22.29 -7.87
CA VAL A 133 -11.12 22.19 -6.39
C VAL A 133 -11.73 23.47 -5.83
N ARG A 134 -12.94 23.34 -5.28
CA ARG A 134 -13.74 24.46 -4.78
C ARG A 134 -14.04 24.28 -3.29
N ARG A 135 -14.01 25.37 -2.54
CA ARG A 135 -14.30 25.41 -1.10
C ARG A 135 -15.62 26.11 -0.85
N LEU A 136 -16.47 25.57 0.01
CA LEU A 136 -17.67 26.28 0.48
C LEU A 136 -17.30 27.59 1.17
N ARG A 137 -17.96 28.68 0.79
CA ARG A 137 -17.80 29.97 1.45
C ARG A 137 -18.35 29.86 2.87
N LYS A 138 -17.52 30.15 3.88
CA LYS A 138 -18.02 30.32 5.24
C LYS A 138 -18.93 31.55 5.27
N LYS A 139 -20.13 31.42 5.84
CA LYS A 139 -21.00 32.56 6.14
C LYS A 139 -20.32 33.52 7.11
#